data_AF-A0A6J7FU53-F1
#
_entry.id   AF-A0A6J7FU53-F1
#
_cell.length_a   1.000
_cell.length_b   1.000
_cell.length_c   1.000
_cell.angle_alpha   90.00
_cell.angle_beta   90.00
_cell.angle_gamma   90.00
#
_symmetry.space_group_name_H-M   'P 1'
#
loop_
_entity.id
_entity.type
_entity.pdbx_description
1 polymer ?
#
loop_
_entity_poly.entity_id
_entity_poly.type
_entity_poly.pdbx_seq_one_letter_code
_entity_poly.pdbx_strand_id
1 'polypeptide(L)'
;MTMSASPAPSLDTSAATKRLRAVQAVSSELATSRPATRTSVAEFSECVRRVVAVARSQGLNPPAFRSPPRLPGLDRSVQRRANGSVMIAIRRGDRPFAAIQGDIIEGVVVANRLSVEQAEQFRRVAWSGLESQNKAAARVRPAQSVGPAQSVGPAQSVGPAQSVGPAQSVGPAQSVGAAATESCSISTPRNRRRPVPEELADRVA
;
A
#
# COMPACT_ATOMS: atom_id res chain seq x y z
N MET A 1 0.78 43.37 67.53
CA MET A 1 0.94 42.22 66.62
C MET A 1 -0.20 42.24 65.62
N THR A 2 -0.01 42.76 64.43
CA THR A 2 -1.01 42.76 63.35
C THR A 2 -0.34 42.16 62.12
N MET A 3 -0.75 40.94 61.75
CA MET A 3 -0.30 40.28 60.53
C MET A 3 -1.06 40.87 59.34
N SER A 4 -0.33 41.44 58.39
CA SER A 4 -0.85 41.84 57.08
C SER A 4 -0.72 40.66 56.13
N ALA A 5 -1.85 40.15 55.63
CA ALA A 5 -1.90 39.07 54.66
C ALA A 5 -1.72 39.63 53.23
N SER A 6 -0.79 39.04 52.48
CA SER A 6 -0.52 39.36 51.08
C SER A 6 -1.55 38.70 50.14
N PRO A 7 -2.11 39.38 49.13
CA PRO A 7 -3.06 38.76 48.20
C PRO A 7 -2.35 37.97 47.09
N ALA A 8 -2.90 36.80 46.75
CA ALA A 8 -2.42 35.91 45.69
C ALA A 8 -2.71 36.46 44.27
N PRO A 9 -1.91 36.09 43.25
CA PRO A 9 -2.06 36.62 41.89
C PRO A 9 -3.30 36.03 41.19
N SER A 10 -4.14 36.92 40.64
CA SER A 10 -5.34 36.58 39.87
C SER A 10 -4.99 35.92 38.54
N LEU A 11 -5.42 34.67 38.35
CA LEU A 11 -5.27 33.92 37.11
C LEU A 11 -6.26 34.43 36.05
N ASP A 12 -5.72 34.97 34.96
CA ASP A 12 -6.47 35.52 33.83
C ASP A 12 -7.19 34.41 33.05
N THR A 13 -8.40 34.08 33.49
CA THR A 13 -9.18 32.91 33.05
C THR A 13 -9.75 33.10 31.63
N SER A 14 -9.86 34.36 31.17
CA SER A 14 -10.43 34.73 29.87
C SER A 14 -9.62 34.20 28.68
N ALA A 15 -8.29 34.28 28.75
CA ALA A 15 -7.41 33.77 27.70
C ALA A 15 -7.46 32.23 27.59
N ALA A 16 -7.58 31.54 28.73
CA ALA A 16 -7.72 30.09 28.77
C ALA A 16 -9.05 29.62 28.18
N THR A 17 -10.16 30.29 28.50
CA THR A 17 -11.49 29.98 27.94
C THR A 17 -11.56 30.29 26.44
N LYS A 18 -10.90 31.36 25.96
CA LYS A 18 -10.83 31.70 24.54
C LYS A 18 -10.03 30.66 23.75
N ARG A 19 -8.92 30.17 24.30
CA ARG A 19 -8.13 29.08 23.71
C ARG A 19 -8.91 27.77 23.65
N LEU A 20 -9.63 27.43 24.72
CA LEU A 20 -10.44 26.21 24.75
C LEU A 20 -11.57 26.25 23.71
N ARG A 21 -12.27 27.39 23.58
CA ARG A 21 -13.29 27.58 22.52
C ARG A 21 -12.71 27.51 21.12
N ALA A 22 -11.51 28.03 20.90
CA ALA A 22 -10.84 27.94 19.60
C ALA A 22 -10.48 26.49 19.25
N VAL A 23 -9.95 25.72 20.21
CA VAL A 23 -9.66 24.28 20.04
C VAL A 23 -10.96 23.49 19.78
N GLN A 24 -12.04 23.84 20.47
CA GLN A 24 -13.34 23.18 20.33
C GLN A 24 -14.04 23.54 19.02
N ALA A 25 -13.88 24.76 18.51
CA ALA A 25 -14.35 25.18 17.19
C ALA A 25 -13.58 24.47 16.06
N VAL A 26 -12.26 24.40 16.13
CA VAL A 26 -11.43 23.63 15.19
C VAL A 26 -11.81 22.14 15.21
N SER A 27 -12.13 21.59 16.39
CA SER A 27 -12.60 20.20 16.53
C SER A 27 -14.00 19.98 15.95
N SER A 28 -14.87 20.99 15.99
CA SER A 28 -16.25 20.92 15.48
C SER A 28 -16.31 21.08 13.95
N GLU A 29 -15.42 21.90 13.37
CA GLU A 29 -15.24 21.96 11.91
C GLU A 29 -14.68 20.64 11.34
N LEU A 30 -13.82 19.95 12.09
CA LEU A 30 -13.33 18.61 11.72
C LEU A 30 -14.41 17.52 11.84
N ALA A 31 -15.44 17.74 12.66
CA ALA A 31 -16.53 16.80 12.89
C ALA A 31 -17.59 16.79 11.78
N THR A 32 -17.60 17.79 10.88
CA THR A 32 -18.36 17.73 9.61
C THR A 32 -17.55 16.94 8.57
N SER A 33 -17.15 15.73 8.96
CA SER A 33 -16.31 14.83 8.21
C SER A 33 -17.05 14.36 6.96
N ARG A 34 -16.64 14.87 5.80
CA ARG A 34 -16.80 14.23 4.48
C ARG A 34 -16.77 12.71 4.67
N PRO A 35 -17.71 11.91 4.15
CA PRO A 35 -17.73 10.46 4.39
C PRO A 35 -16.33 9.94 4.11
N ALA A 36 -15.70 9.31 5.11
CA ALA A 36 -14.31 8.88 5.04
C ALA A 36 -14.17 8.04 3.77
N THR A 37 -13.59 8.66 2.74
CA THR A 37 -13.56 8.06 1.41
C THR A 37 -12.75 6.79 1.55
N ARG A 38 -13.40 5.64 1.37
CA ARG A 38 -12.77 4.33 1.52
C ARG A 38 -11.50 4.35 0.67
N THR A 39 -10.35 4.17 1.30
CA THR A 39 -9.06 4.14 0.60
C THR A 39 -9.13 3.15 -0.55
N SER A 40 -8.84 3.63 -1.74
CA SER A 40 -8.88 2.81 -2.95
C SER A 40 -7.81 1.72 -2.92
N VAL A 41 -7.97 0.69 -3.75
CA VAL A 41 -6.95 -0.36 -3.88
C VAL A 41 -5.64 0.23 -4.45
N ALA A 42 -5.74 1.22 -5.33
CA ALA A 42 -4.60 1.89 -5.94
C ALA A 42 -3.77 2.67 -4.92
N GLU A 43 -4.40 3.52 -4.10
CA GLU A 43 -3.74 4.26 -3.02
C GLU A 43 -3.06 3.33 -2.01
N PHE A 44 -3.76 2.27 -1.60
CA PHE A 44 -3.18 1.25 -0.72
C PHE A 44 -1.96 0.58 -1.36
N SER A 45 -2.09 0.13 -2.60
CA SER A 45 -1.02 -0.59 -3.30
C SER A 45 0.19 0.32 -3.54
N GLU A 46 -0.03 1.59 -3.85
CA GLU A 46 1.04 2.57 -3.99
C GLU A 46 1.76 2.83 -2.67
N CYS A 47 1.01 3.04 -1.58
CA CYS A 47 1.59 3.20 -0.25
C CYS A 47 2.45 1.99 0.12
N VAL A 48 1.94 0.78 -0.08
CA VAL A 48 2.68 -0.47 0.16
C VAL A 48 3.97 -0.50 -0.67
N ARG A 49 3.90 -0.26 -1.98
CA ARG A 49 5.09 -0.29 -2.85
C ARG A 49 6.18 0.67 -2.37
N ARG A 50 5.80 1.88 -1.94
CA ARG A 50 6.75 2.90 -1.46
C ARG A 50 7.41 2.49 -0.15
N VAL A 51 6.62 2.09 0.84
CA VAL A 51 7.18 1.65 2.14
C VAL A 51 8.05 0.41 1.95
N VAL A 52 7.65 -0.52 1.08
CA VAL A 52 8.45 -1.69 0.72
C VAL A 52 9.76 -1.30 0.03
N ALA A 53 9.76 -0.30 -0.85
CA ALA A 53 10.98 0.20 -1.48
C ALA A 53 11.95 0.80 -0.44
N VAL A 54 11.44 1.59 0.51
CA VAL A 54 12.22 2.13 1.64
C VAL A 54 12.76 1.01 2.53
N ALA A 55 11.96 -0.01 2.83
CA ALA A 55 12.39 -1.15 3.62
C ALA A 55 13.54 -1.90 2.94
N ARG A 56 13.41 -2.17 1.63
CA ARG A 56 14.44 -2.85 0.85
C ARG A 56 15.73 -2.05 0.72
N SER A 57 15.65 -0.72 0.57
CA SER A 57 16.86 0.11 0.52
C SER A 57 17.63 0.13 1.85
N GLN A 58 16.97 -0.23 2.95
CA GLN A 58 17.59 -0.40 4.28
C GLN A 58 17.96 -1.87 4.58
N GLY A 59 17.87 -2.78 3.60
CA GLY A 59 18.21 -4.19 3.78
C GLY A 59 17.18 -5.01 4.57
N LEU A 60 15.97 -4.49 4.78
CA LEU A 60 14.91 -5.18 5.51
C LEU A 60 14.16 -6.18 4.63
N ASN A 61 13.54 -7.18 5.27
CA ASN A 61 12.67 -8.14 4.60
C ASN A 61 11.19 -7.74 4.78
N PRO A 62 10.58 -7.06 3.80
CA PRO A 62 9.20 -6.58 3.92
C PRO A 62 8.19 -7.74 3.96
N PRO A 63 7.14 -7.65 4.81
CA PRO A 63 6.09 -8.65 4.84
C PRO A 63 5.18 -8.57 3.61
N ALA A 64 4.39 -9.62 3.39
CA ALA A 64 3.30 -9.59 2.42
C ALA A 64 2.11 -8.80 2.98
N PHE A 65 1.68 -7.75 2.27
CA PHE A 65 0.48 -6.98 2.65
C PHE A 65 -0.78 -7.52 1.97
N ARG A 66 -1.90 -7.50 2.71
CA ARG A 66 -3.24 -7.90 2.25
C ARG A 66 -4.31 -6.96 2.82
N SER A 67 -5.48 -6.95 2.20
CA SER A 67 -6.68 -6.29 2.75
C SER A 67 -7.93 -7.04 2.31
N PRO A 68 -8.93 -7.28 3.17
CA PRO A 68 -9.00 -7.00 4.62
C PRO A 68 -8.37 -8.11 5.49
N PRO A 69 -8.30 -7.95 6.83
CA PRO A 69 -8.02 -9.04 7.76
C PRO A 69 -9.08 -10.15 7.67
N ARG A 70 -8.67 -11.40 7.94
CA ARG A 70 -9.60 -12.55 7.91
C ARG A 70 -10.56 -12.58 9.10
N LEU A 71 -10.16 -12.02 10.24
CA LEU A 71 -11.02 -11.90 11.41
C LEU A 71 -11.76 -10.56 11.36
N PRO A 72 -13.11 -10.57 11.39
CA PRO A 72 -13.91 -9.35 11.44
C PRO A 72 -13.57 -8.49 12.67
N GLY A 73 -13.72 -7.17 12.54
CA GLY A 73 -13.51 -6.22 13.65
C GLY A 73 -12.04 -5.83 13.89
N LEU A 74 -11.06 -6.54 13.31
CA LEU A 74 -9.66 -6.14 13.41
C LEU A 74 -9.31 -5.02 12.41
N ASP A 75 -8.58 -4.03 12.89
CA ASP A 75 -7.95 -3.01 12.04
C ASP A 75 -6.73 -3.54 11.29
N ARG A 76 -5.94 -4.38 11.97
CA ARG A 76 -4.79 -5.07 11.39
C ARG A 76 -4.59 -6.42 12.05
N SER A 77 -4.00 -7.36 11.32
CA SER A 77 -3.59 -8.66 11.85
C SER A 77 -2.22 -9.07 11.31
N VAL A 78 -1.42 -9.73 12.15
CA VAL A 78 -0.12 -10.27 11.79
C VAL A 78 -0.20 -11.79 11.79
N GLN A 79 0.20 -12.43 10.69
CA GLN A 79 0.36 -13.88 10.61
C GLN A 79 1.82 -14.22 10.31
N ARG A 80 2.46 -14.94 11.22
CA ARG A 80 3.79 -15.52 11.00
C ARG A 80 3.63 -16.97 10.56
N ARG A 81 4.29 -17.36 9.47
CA ARG A 81 4.26 -18.73 8.95
C ARG A 81 5.52 -19.49 9.39
N ALA A 82 5.43 -20.83 9.40
CA ALA A 82 6.55 -21.70 9.76
C ALA A 82 7.77 -21.52 8.84
N ASN A 83 7.56 -21.12 7.58
CA ASN A 83 8.63 -20.82 6.62
C ASN A 83 9.30 -19.44 6.82
N GLY A 84 9.05 -18.76 7.94
CA GLY A 84 9.59 -17.44 8.25
C GLY A 84 8.90 -16.26 7.55
N SER A 85 8.00 -16.50 6.59
CA SER A 85 7.25 -15.42 5.94
C SER A 85 6.22 -14.80 6.90
N VAL A 86 6.09 -13.47 6.82
CA VAL A 86 5.12 -12.69 7.61
C VAL A 86 4.10 -12.06 6.67
N MET A 87 2.82 -12.21 7.00
CA MET A 87 1.71 -11.52 6.33
C MET A 87 1.11 -10.48 7.28
N ILE A 88 0.90 -9.27 6.78
CA ILE A 88 0.15 -8.21 7.44
C ILE A 88 -1.14 -7.99 6.65
N ALA A 89 -2.30 -8.13 7.31
CA ALA A 89 -3.58 -7.78 6.70
C ALA A 89 -4.13 -6.51 7.36
N ILE A 90 -4.64 -5.57 6.57
CA ILE A 90 -5.05 -4.23 7.03
C ILE A 90 -6.46 -3.90 6.53
N ARG A 91 -7.29 -3.36 7.42
CA ARG A 91 -8.64 -2.88 7.11
C ARG A 91 -8.54 -1.49 6.48
N ARG A 92 -9.17 -1.33 5.30
CA ARG A 92 -9.19 -0.07 4.52
C ARG A 92 -10.50 0.72 4.63
N GLY A 93 -11.60 0.05 5.04
CA GLY A 93 -12.90 0.69 5.23
C GLY A 93 -12.98 1.38 6.58
N ASP A 94 -13.74 2.48 6.64
CA ASP A 94 -14.09 3.21 7.87
C ASP A 94 -12.87 3.68 8.69
N ARG A 95 -11.76 3.94 7.98
CA ARG A 95 -10.50 4.38 8.57
C ARG A 95 -9.87 5.46 7.71
N PRO A 96 -9.27 6.49 8.30
CA PRO A 96 -8.54 7.50 7.55
C PRO A 96 -7.31 6.88 6.87
N PHE A 97 -6.95 7.38 5.69
CA PHE A 97 -5.80 6.86 4.95
C PHE A 97 -4.50 6.91 5.76
N ALA A 98 -4.31 7.95 6.59
CA ALA A 98 -3.16 8.07 7.49
C ALA A 98 -3.02 6.90 8.48
N ALA A 99 -4.14 6.34 8.98
CA ALA A 99 -4.09 5.16 9.85
C ALA A 99 -3.61 3.92 9.08
N ILE A 100 -4.01 3.79 7.82
CA ILE A 100 -3.56 2.71 6.94
C ILE A 100 -2.06 2.85 6.62
N GLN A 101 -1.59 4.07 6.35
CA GLN A 101 -0.17 4.35 6.15
C GLN A 101 0.65 3.97 7.40
N GLY A 102 0.18 4.35 8.58
CA GLY A 102 0.80 3.98 9.85
C GLY A 102 0.86 2.47 10.05
N ASP A 103 -0.22 1.74 9.76
CA ASP A 103 -0.24 0.28 9.88
C ASP A 103 0.69 -0.43 8.89
N ILE A 104 0.90 0.13 7.70
CA ILE A 104 1.87 -0.41 6.73
C ILE A 104 3.29 -0.25 7.28
N ILE A 105 3.62 0.93 7.82
CA ILE A 105 4.93 1.22 8.41
C ILE A 105 5.18 0.32 9.62
N GLU A 106 4.26 0.28 10.57
CA GLU A 106 4.37 -0.60 11.75
C GLU A 106 4.40 -2.08 11.37
N GLY A 107 3.72 -2.46 10.28
CA GLY A 107 3.79 -3.80 9.73
C GLY A 107 5.21 -4.23 9.38
N VAL A 108 6.02 -3.35 8.79
CA VAL A 108 7.44 -3.63 8.49
C VAL A 108 8.26 -3.73 9.77
N VAL A 109 8.06 -2.80 10.71
CA VAL A 109 8.76 -2.77 12.00
C VAL A 109 8.55 -4.08 12.76
N VAL A 110 7.29 -4.48 12.93
CA VAL A 110 6.92 -5.70 13.65
C VAL A 110 7.38 -6.96 12.90
N ALA A 111 7.28 -6.98 11.57
CA ALA A 111 7.71 -8.14 10.78
C ALA A 111 9.20 -8.43 10.95
N ASN A 112 10.03 -7.38 10.94
CA ASN A 112 11.49 -7.46 11.03
C ASN A 112 12.04 -7.44 12.46
N ARG A 113 11.19 -7.24 13.47
CA ARG A 113 11.59 -7.17 14.89
C ARG A 113 12.71 -6.14 15.13
N LEU A 114 12.56 -4.96 14.54
CA LEU A 114 13.56 -3.89 14.62
C LEU A 114 13.79 -3.45 16.08
N SER A 115 15.03 -3.04 16.41
CA SER A 115 15.30 -2.35 17.67
C SER A 115 14.54 -1.02 17.73
N VAL A 116 14.47 -0.40 18.91
CA VAL A 116 13.80 0.90 19.09
C VAL A 116 14.41 1.96 18.16
N GLU A 117 15.74 2.01 18.07
CA GLU A 117 16.48 2.97 17.26
C GLU A 117 16.26 2.74 15.76
N GLN A 118 16.33 1.47 15.33
CA GLN A 118 16.08 1.09 13.95
C GLN A 118 14.64 1.38 13.53
N ALA A 119 13.67 1.10 14.42
CA ALA A 119 12.27 1.38 14.17
C ALA A 119 12.00 2.88 14.04
N GLU A 120 12.56 3.70 14.94
CA GLU A 120 12.46 5.16 14.88
C GLU A 120 13.07 5.72 13.59
N GLN A 121 14.25 5.25 13.21
CA GLN A 121 14.87 5.65 11.95
C GLN A 121 14.03 5.25 10.73
N PHE A 122 13.52 4.02 10.70
CA PHE A 122 12.67 3.55 9.61
C PHE A 122 11.37 4.38 9.50
N ARG A 123 10.68 4.64 10.62
CA ARG A 123 9.47 5.47 10.64
C ARG A 123 9.70 6.84 10.03
N ARG A 124 10.76 7.55 10.47
CA ARG A 124 11.10 8.89 9.93
C ARG A 124 11.27 8.86 8.42
N VAL A 125 12.07 7.92 7.91
CA VAL A 125 12.35 7.81 6.47
C VAL A 125 11.10 7.41 5.69
N ALA A 126 10.31 6.45 6.19
CA ALA A 126 9.11 5.99 5.53
C ALA A 126 8.05 7.11 5.40
N TRP A 127 7.82 7.88 6.46
CA TRP A 127 6.89 9.02 6.43
C TRP A 127 7.35 10.11 5.46
N SER A 128 8.64 10.47 5.47
CA SER A 128 9.21 11.43 4.51
C SER A 128 9.05 10.97 3.05
N GLY A 129 9.25 9.67 2.79
CA GLY A 129 9.05 9.07 1.47
C GLY A 129 7.60 9.13 0.97
N LEU A 130 6.62 9.05 1.88
CA LEU A 130 5.19 9.19 1.55
C LEU A 130 4.80 10.65 1.27
N GLU A 131 5.28 11.60 2.08
CA GLU A 131 4.96 13.04 1.92
C GLU A 131 5.53 13.65 0.65
N SER A 132 6.78 13.29 0.30
CA SER A 132 7.48 13.80 -0.88
C SER A 132 6.71 13.54 -2.18
N GLN A 133 5.88 12.50 -2.16
CA GLN A 133 5.11 12.05 -3.31
C GLN A 133 3.74 12.69 -3.36
N ASN A 134 3.14 12.97 -2.21
CA ASN A 134 1.94 13.80 -2.17
C ASN A 134 2.23 15.20 -2.75
N LYS A 135 3.42 15.74 -2.48
CA LYS A 135 3.92 16.97 -3.12
C LYS A 135 4.18 16.80 -4.63
N ALA A 136 4.80 15.70 -5.06
CA ALA A 136 5.04 15.42 -6.47
C ALA A 136 3.72 15.25 -7.26
N ALA A 137 2.75 14.50 -6.73
CA ALA A 137 1.43 14.32 -7.31
C ALA A 137 0.64 15.65 -7.34
N ALA A 138 0.73 16.47 -6.30
CA ALA A 138 0.14 17.81 -6.30
C ALA A 138 0.76 18.75 -7.35
N ARG A 139 2.05 18.55 -7.70
CA ARG A 139 2.70 19.27 -8.80
C ARG A 139 2.26 18.77 -10.18
N VAL A 140 1.94 17.48 -10.30
CA VAL A 140 1.36 16.85 -11.51
C VAL A 140 -0.18 16.91 -11.45
N ARG A 141 -0.76 18.08 -11.16
CA ARG A 141 -2.14 18.31 -11.59
C ARG A 141 -2.14 18.28 -13.12
N PRO A 142 -3.02 17.50 -13.79
CA PRO A 142 -3.19 17.69 -15.22
C PRO A 142 -3.73 19.11 -15.41
N ALA A 143 -2.98 19.95 -16.12
CA ALA A 143 -3.52 21.18 -16.66
C ALA A 143 -4.63 20.78 -17.65
N GLN A 144 -5.86 20.67 -17.15
CA GLN A 144 -7.04 20.71 -17.99
C GLN A 144 -7.19 22.15 -18.47
N SER A 145 -6.46 22.47 -19.52
CA SER A 145 -6.79 23.52 -20.45
C SER A 145 -6.49 23.00 -21.86
N VAL A 146 -7.16 21.92 -22.23
CA VAL A 146 -7.40 21.66 -23.65
C VAL A 146 -8.54 22.62 -24.01
N GLY A 147 -8.18 23.74 -24.64
CA GLY A 147 -9.18 24.64 -25.22
C GLY A 147 -10.02 23.89 -26.26
N PRO A 148 -11.25 24.35 -26.55
CA PRO A 148 -12.11 23.67 -27.51
C PRO A 148 -11.43 23.68 -28.88
N ALA A 149 -11.35 22.50 -29.50
CA ALA A 149 -10.93 22.33 -30.87
C ALA A 149 -11.80 23.23 -31.77
N GLN A 150 -11.20 24.27 -32.34
CA GLN A 150 -11.85 25.02 -33.40
C GLN A 150 -11.68 24.25 -34.71
N SER A 151 -12.79 23.63 -35.08
CA SER A 151 -13.12 23.17 -36.43
C SER A 151 -12.72 24.21 -37.48
N VAL A 152 -11.94 23.79 -38.48
CA VAL A 152 -11.90 24.43 -39.79
C VAL A 152 -12.28 23.35 -40.81
N GLY A 153 -13.31 23.64 -41.58
CA GLY A 153 -14.03 22.74 -42.47
C GLY A 153 -13.32 22.36 -43.78
N PRO A 154 -14.06 21.89 -44.78
CA PRO A 154 -13.66 20.76 -45.64
C PRO A 154 -12.90 21.19 -46.89
N ALA A 155 -11.96 20.37 -47.35
CA ALA A 155 -11.45 20.40 -48.71
C ALA A 155 -11.89 19.13 -49.45
N GLN A 156 -12.67 19.34 -50.51
CA GLN A 156 -13.30 18.34 -51.34
C GLN A 156 -12.30 17.73 -52.35
N SER A 157 -12.37 16.40 -52.46
CA SER A 157 -12.36 15.56 -53.67
C SER A 157 -11.51 15.93 -54.90
N VAL A 158 -10.58 15.03 -55.24
CA VAL A 158 -10.35 14.57 -56.63
C VAL A 158 -9.89 13.09 -56.61
N GLY A 159 -10.64 12.19 -57.26
CA GLY A 159 -10.28 10.76 -57.47
C GLY A 159 -9.46 10.55 -58.76
N PRO A 160 -9.50 9.38 -59.44
CA PRO A 160 -9.78 8.01 -59.01
C PRO A 160 -8.57 7.06 -59.22
N ALA A 161 -8.76 5.79 -58.85
CA ALA A 161 -7.80 4.69 -58.87
C ALA A 161 -7.17 4.36 -60.24
N GLN A 162 -5.90 3.92 -60.23
CA GLN A 162 -5.35 3.02 -61.24
C GLN A 162 -4.44 1.97 -60.60
N SER A 163 -4.81 0.71 -60.86
CA SER A 163 -4.09 -0.51 -60.55
C SER A 163 -3.02 -0.77 -61.61
N VAL A 164 -1.82 -1.14 -61.19
CA VAL A 164 -0.86 -1.88 -62.01
C VAL A 164 -0.03 -2.78 -61.10
N GLY A 165 0.00 -4.07 -61.44
CA GLY A 165 0.51 -5.17 -60.62
C GLY A 165 2.03 -5.41 -60.71
N PRO A 166 2.46 -6.68 -60.70
CA PRO A 166 3.23 -7.22 -59.59
C PRO A 166 4.69 -7.51 -59.97
N ALA A 167 5.60 -7.56 -59.00
CA ALA A 167 6.88 -8.23 -59.20
C ALA A 167 7.59 -8.64 -57.90
N GLN A 168 8.05 -9.90 -57.93
CA GLN A 168 9.22 -10.48 -57.26
C GLN A 168 9.09 -10.91 -55.78
N SER A 169 9.08 -12.22 -55.54
CA SER A 169 10.36 -12.88 -55.21
C SER A 169 10.30 -14.40 -55.40
N VAL A 170 11.44 -14.93 -55.78
CA VAL A 170 11.75 -16.29 -56.20
C VAL A 170 12.26 -17.10 -55.02
N GLY A 171 11.78 -18.33 -54.89
CA GLY A 171 12.62 -19.51 -54.61
C GLY A 171 12.78 -19.99 -53.16
N PRO A 172 12.78 -21.33 -52.91
CA PRO A 172 12.71 -21.92 -51.57
C PRO A 172 14.08 -22.33 -51.01
N ALA A 173 14.17 -22.46 -49.68
CA ALA A 173 15.22 -23.23 -49.01
C ALA A 173 14.61 -24.12 -47.92
N GLN A 174 15.04 -25.37 -47.91
CA GLN A 174 14.49 -26.53 -47.19
C GLN A 174 15.14 -26.72 -45.80
N SER A 175 14.33 -27.29 -44.88
CA SER A 175 14.69 -28.23 -43.78
C SER A 175 15.58 -27.72 -42.62
N VAL A 176 15.42 -28.06 -41.33
CA VAL A 176 15.12 -29.34 -40.66
C VAL A 176 14.76 -29.10 -39.18
N GLY A 177 14.02 -30.05 -38.55
CA GLY A 177 14.06 -30.36 -37.12
C GLY A 177 12.76 -30.05 -36.34
N ALA A 178 11.85 -31.02 -36.15
CA ALA A 178 11.75 -31.89 -34.96
C ALA A 178 11.35 -31.13 -33.67
N ALA A 179 10.38 -31.51 -32.84
CA ALA A 179 9.48 -32.66 -32.77
C ALA A 179 8.38 -32.32 -31.73
N ALA A 180 7.25 -33.03 -31.85
CA ALA A 180 6.34 -33.46 -30.78
C ALA A 180 5.76 -32.43 -29.79
N THR A 181 4.48 -32.16 -30.02
CA THR A 181 3.40 -32.12 -29.03
C THR A 181 3.64 -32.95 -27.76
N GLU A 182 3.28 -32.40 -26.59
CA GLU A 182 2.50 -33.03 -25.51
C GLU A 182 2.54 -32.11 -24.27
N SER A 183 1.45 -31.42 -23.95
CA SER A 183 0.37 -31.87 -23.05
C SER A 183 0.73 -31.81 -21.56
N CYS A 184 0.04 -30.88 -20.91
CA CYS A 184 -0.28 -30.80 -19.50
C CYS A 184 -0.51 -32.17 -18.85
N SER A 185 0.23 -32.51 -17.78
CA SER A 185 -0.18 -33.39 -16.68
C SER A 185 0.97 -33.61 -15.69
N ILE A 186 0.85 -33.16 -14.44
CA ILE A 186 1.60 -33.78 -13.33
C ILE A 186 0.59 -34.19 -12.26
N SER A 187 0.27 -35.47 -12.33
CA SER A 187 -0.39 -36.28 -11.30
C SER A 187 0.63 -36.66 -10.20
N THR A 188 0.13 -36.76 -8.97
CA THR A 188 0.73 -37.33 -7.75
C THR A 188 1.55 -38.61 -7.94
N PRO A 189 2.45 -38.92 -6.99
CA PRO A 189 2.67 -40.29 -6.57
C PRO A 189 2.17 -40.56 -5.15
N ARG A 190 1.32 -41.59 -5.07
CA ARG A 190 0.91 -42.36 -3.90
C ARG A 190 1.87 -43.54 -3.82
N ASN A 191 2.61 -43.72 -2.73
CA ASN A 191 3.05 -45.07 -2.37
C ASN A 191 3.06 -45.30 -0.85
N ARG A 192 2.38 -46.38 -0.45
CA ARG A 192 2.29 -46.95 0.89
C ARG A 192 3.18 -48.20 0.94
N ARG A 193 3.86 -48.41 2.08
CA ARG A 193 3.97 -49.65 2.91
C ARG A 193 5.27 -49.51 3.76
N ARG A 194 5.21 -49.11 5.05
CA ARG A 194 5.00 -49.86 6.35
C ARG A 194 6.11 -50.88 6.70
N PRO A 195 6.39 -51.27 7.98
CA PRO A 195 5.88 -50.84 9.31
C PRO A 195 6.96 -50.64 10.45
N VAL A 196 6.46 -50.38 11.67
CA VAL A 196 7.02 -50.11 13.04
C VAL A 196 7.78 -51.28 13.74
N PRO A 197 8.44 -51.10 14.93
CA PRO A 197 7.83 -51.02 16.30
C PRO A 197 8.29 -49.76 17.11
N GLU A 198 7.50 -49.14 18.00
CA GLU A 198 7.19 -49.52 19.42
C GLU A 198 8.49 -49.50 20.26
N GLU A 199 8.72 -48.68 21.29
CA GLU A 199 8.06 -48.42 22.58
C GLU A 199 9.01 -47.37 23.25
N LEU A 200 8.63 -46.40 24.08
CA LEU A 200 8.16 -46.56 25.45
C LEU A 200 7.92 -45.14 25.99
N ALA A 201 6.73 -44.96 26.55
CA ALA A 201 6.34 -43.79 27.31
C ALA A 201 7.15 -43.72 28.60
N ASP A 202 7.48 -42.51 29.05
CA ASP A 202 7.55 -42.29 30.49
C ASP A 202 6.95 -40.93 30.86
N ARG A 203 5.82 -41.01 31.55
CA ARG A 203 5.16 -39.93 32.28
C ARG A 203 5.17 -40.34 33.75
N VAL A 204 5.83 -39.51 34.56
CA VAL A 204 5.40 -39.04 35.88
C VAL A 204 4.84 -40.09 36.84
N ALA A 205 5.66 -40.43 37.84
CA ALA A 205 5.30 -40.38 39.26
C ALA A 205 6.51 -39.82 40.03
#